data_AF-A0A3D1IQU3-F1
#
_entry.id   AF-A0A3D1IQU3-F1
#
_cell.length_a   1.000
_cell.length_b   1.000
_cell.length_c   1.000
_cell.angle_alpha   90.00
_cell.angle_beta   90.00
_cell.angle_gamma   90.00
#
_symmetry.space_group_name_H-M   'P 1'
#
loop_
_entity.id
_entity.type
_entity.pdbx_description
1 polymer ?
#
loop_
_entity_poly.entity_id
_entity_poly.type
_entity_poly.pdbx_seq_one_letter_code
_entity_poly.pdbx_strand_id
1 'polypeptide(L)'
;MLLMGSLVGFASEKPTFTDYCQRLEQEIQGRKHGFMAGNLTYYVGGFHASWKLMEDETIGLTHPFHHDLRSRGVGLLDSSLTGTEHTGKGNDYNGWEFYKDTRVLYGSVIVDGQTFKHPKPKSMRWRPDKMICEYEVGGVTIREEKFIAANDAVASVIKASKPVTLQFEGHSFFHRKSVVSTAAIRFDARNNAVVIREGGTVKSRPDPNRGERVGPCVYSGMTTALSVSRDVSKSIVTRKDDRGVQHYAISVPCDAQGTVVSWAMHDDGDTAIRAAREIIAHHKSWQAAKTAEMNRQLNDEIPWFRCPDRRYVDIYYYLWSLYLMYYIEVGKGWEQEPHTQTAVNNFLG
;
A
#
# COMPACT_ATOMS: atom_id res chain seq x y z
N MET A 1 43.52 -38.39 -33.01
CA MET A 1 43.84 -37.08 -32.38
C MET A 1 42.55 -36.27 -32.39
N LEU A 2 41.83 -36.28 -31.27
CA LEU A 2 40.60 -35.49 -31.07
C LEU A 2 40.99 -34.01 -30.96
N LEU A 3 40.26 -33.12 -31.64
CA LEU A 3 40.08 -31.75 -31.15
C LEU A 3 38.68 -31.26 -31.54
N MET A 4 37.96 -30.89 -30.49
CA MET A 4 36.55 -30.60 -30.41
C MET A 4 36.13 -29.41 -31.27
N GLY A 5 34.98 -29.58 -31.94
CA GLY A 5 34.24 -28.47 -32.54
C GLY A 5 33.76 -27.51 -31.46
N SER A 6 34.06 -26.23 -31.67
CA SER A 6 33.52 -25.12 -30.91
C SER A 6 32.03 -24.93 -31.27
N LEU A 7 31.15 -25.61 -30.54
CA LEU A 7 29.73 -25.25 -30.52
C LEU A 7 29.59 -23.97 -29.68
N VAL A 8 29.66 -22.82 -30.34
CA VAL A 8 29.15 -21.56 -29.79
C VAL A 8 27.63 -21.67 -29.80
N GLY A 9 27.07 -22.26 -28.75
CA GLY A 9 25.64 -22.28 -28.51
C GLY A 9 25.18 -20.91 -28.04
N PHE A 10 24.76 -20.05 -28.97
CA PHE A 10 23.86 -18.96 -28.60
C PHE A 10 22.52 -19.61 -28.24
N ALA A 11 22.21 -19.69 -26.94
CA ALA A 11 20.90 -20.11 -26.46
C ALA A 11 19.88 -19.03 -26.86
N SER A 12 19.31 -19.17 -28.06
CA SER A 12 18.20 -18.35 -28.58
C SER A 12 16.85 -18.79 -28.04
N GLU A 13 16.81 -19.86 -27.24
CA GLU A 13 15.59 -20.41 -26.69
C GLU A 13 15.21 -19.67 -25.39
N LYS A 14 14.21 -18.79 -25.49
CA LYS A 14 13.56 -18.23 -24.31
C LYS A 14 12.83 -19.34 -23.56
N PRO A 15 12.88 -19.37 -22.21
CA PRO A 15 12.10 -20.32 -21.44
C PRO A 15 10.60 -20.14 -21.71
N THR A 16 9.84 -21.23 -21.63
CA THR A 16 8.39 -21.17 -21.70
C THR A 16 7.85 -20.23 -20.62
N PHE A 17 6.87 -19.41 -21.01
CA PHE A 17 6.16 -18.52 -20.09
C PHE A 17 5.70 -19.29 -18.84
N THR A 18 5.94 -18.70 -17.68
CA THR A 18 5.45 -19.17 -16.39
C THR A 18 4.62 -18.06 -15.74
N ASP A 19 3.42 -18.37 -15.27
CA ASP A 19 2.68 -17.46 -14.38
C ASP A 19 3.33 -17.49 -12.99
N TYR A 20 4.38 -16.69 -12.82
CA TYR A 20 5.10 -16.54 -11.56
C TYR A 20 4.22 -15.90 -10.49
N CYS A 21 3.31 -15.00 -10.86
CA CYS A 21 2.35 -14.43 -9.92
C CYS A 21 1.50 -15.52 -9.26
N GLN A 22 0.96 -16.47 -10.04
CA GLN A 22 0.22 -17.61 -9.48
C GLN A 22 1.13 -18.62 -8.78
N ARG A 23 2.29 -18.94 -9.36
CA ARG A 23 3.22 -19.94 -8.82
C ARG A 23 3.79 -19.56 -7.45
N LEU A 24 4.00 -18.26 -7.22
CA LEU A 24 4.54 -17.73 -5.97
C LEU A 24 3.46 -17.38 -4.94
N GLU A 25 2.18 -17.69 -5.22
CA GLU A 25 1.09 -17.47 -4.26
C GLU A 25 1.38 -18.22 -2.95
N GLN A 26 1.26 -17.51 -1.82
CA GLN A 26 1.52 -18.09 -0.50
C GLN A 26 0.53 -17.60 0.55
N GLU A 27 0.09 -18.51 1.40
CA GLU A 27 -0.69 -18.19 2.61
C GLU A 27 0.20 -17.52 3.66
N ILE A 28 -0.14 -16.28 4.00
CA ILE A 28 0.62 -15.44 4.94
C ILE A 28 -0.18 -15.09 6.20
N GLN A 29 -1.46 -15.48 6.30
CA GLN A 29 -2.29 -15.13 7.45
C GLN A 29 -1.70 -15.63 8.77
N GLY A 30 -1.54 -14.71 9.73
CA GLY A 30 -0.93 -14.97 11.03
C GLY A 30 0.57 -15.30 10.99
N ARG A 31 1.24 -15.10 9.84
CA ARG A 31 2.67 -15.40 9.66
C ARG A 31 3.48 -14.15 9.34
N LYS A 32 2.94 -13.27 8.49
CA LYS A 32 3.57 -12.03 8.02
C LYS A 32 2.49 -10.99 7.69
N HIS A 33 2.86 -9.72 7.61
CA HIS A 33 1.98 -8.70 7.04
C HIS A 33 1.87 -8.90 5.51
N GLY A 34 0.75 -8.48 4.94
CA GLY A 34 0.64 -8.33 3.49
C GLY A 34 1.45 -7.13 3.03
N PHE A 35 2.11 -7.21 1.87
CA PHE A 35 2.82 -6.08 1.29
C PHE A 35 2.54 -5.98 -0.21
N MET A 36 2.26 -4.78 -0.70
CA MET A 36 2.16 -4.49 -2.13
C MET A 36 2.85 -3.17 -2.43
N ALA A 37 3.41 -3.05 -3.63
CA ALA A 37 4.06 -1.84 -4.09
C ALA A 37 3.60 -1.44 -5.50
N GLY A 38 3.32 -0.15 -5.64
CA GLY A 38 3.33 0.61 -6.88
C GLY A 38 4.66 1.35 -7.03
N ASN A 39 4.65 2.39 -7.85
CA ASN A 39 5.82 3.24 -8.08
C ASN A 39 6.04 4.23 -6.92
N LEU A 40 4.96 4.88 -6.46
CA LEU A 40 4.97 5.87 -5.36
C LEU A 40 3.97 5.53 -4.24
N THR A 41 3.40 4.34 -4.26
CA THR A 41 2.42 3.91 -3.26
C THR A 41 2.74 2.52 -2.77
N TYR A 42 2.84 2.38 -1.46
CA TYR A 42 2.97 1.09 -0.79
C TYR A 42 1.69 0.79 -0.01
N TYR A 43 1.47 -0.50 0.22
CA TYR A 43 0.39 -1.00 1.07
C TYR A 43 0.94 -2.06 2.01
N VAL A 44 0.63 -1.91 3.30
CA VAL A 44 0.92 -2.93 4.31
C VAL A 44 -0.39 -3.40 4.94
N GLY A 45 -0.61 -4.72 4.96
CA GLY A 45 -1.79 -5.35 5.53
C GLY A 45 -1.54 -5.86 6.96
N GLY A 46 -2.16 -5.20 7.94
CA GLY A 46 -1.91 -5.44 9.37
C GLY A 46 -0.51 -4.99 9.82
N PHE A 47 -0.05 -5.45 10.98
CA PHE A 47 1.26 -5.07 11.53
C PHE A 47 1.93 -6.22 12.31
N HIS A 48 3.21 -6.45 11.99
CA HIS A 48 4.08 -7.37 12.72
C HIS A 48 5.31 -6.61 13.24
N ALA A 49 5.46 -6.48 14.55
CA ALA A 49 6.64 -5.90 15.19
C ALA A 49 7.67 -6.99 15.46
N SER A 50 8.77 -7.03 14.70
CA SER A 50 9.84 -8.04 14.88
C SER A 50 9.28 -9.47 15.00
N TRP A 51 8.50 -9.89 13.99
CA TRP A 51 7.83 -11.20 13.91
C TRP A 51 6.64 -11.41 14.85
N LYS A 52 6.39 -10.49 15.78
CA LYS A 52 5.21 -10.53 16.65
C LYS A 52 4.02 -9.86 15.96
N LEU A 53 2.94 -10.59 15.77
CA LEU A 53 1.67 -10.02 15.32
C LEU A 53 1.17 -8.99 16.36
N MET A 54 0.95 -7.76 15.89
CA MET A 54 0.45 -6.65 16.69
C MET A 54 -0.92 -6.17 16.22
N GLU A 55 -1.20 -6.33 14.92
CA GLU A 55 -2.48 -5.98 14.31
C GLU A 55 -2.75 -6.94 13.15
N ASP A 56 -3.96 -7.50 13.12
CA ASP A 56 -4.43 -8.29 11.99
C ASP A 56 -4.83 -7.39 10.81
N GLU A 57 -4.64 -7.87 9.59
CA GLU A 57 -5.31 -7.27 8.42
C GLU A 57 -6.84 -7.29 8.60
N THR A 58 -7.54 -6.36 7.98
CA THR A 58 -8.99 -6.40 7.87
C THR A 58 -9.49 -6.03 6.47
N ILE A 59 -10.81 -6.09 6.28
CA ILE A 59 -11.47 -5.77 5.03
C ILE A 59 -11.35 -4.26 4.74
N GLY A 60 -11.11 -3.87 3.49
CA GLY A 60 -10.87 -2.48 3.08
C GLY A 60 -9.40 -2.18 2.76
N LEU A 61 -8.86 -1.06 3.22
CA LEU A 61 -7.47 -0.67 2.98
C LEU A 61 -6.89 -0.11 4.28
N THR A 62 -6.14 -0.91 5.04
CA THR A 62 -5.66 -0.54 6.37
C THR A 62 -4.55 0.51 6.30
N HIS A 63 -3.39 0.15 5.74
CA HIS A 63 -2.21 1.01 5.70
C HIS A 63 -1.67 1.25 4.27
N PRO A 64 -2.44 1.85 3.33
CA PRO A 64 -1.84 2.44 2.14
C PRO A 64 -1.10 3.74 2.49
N PHE A 65 0.04 3.98 1.86
CA PHE A 65 0.83 5.18 2.09
C PHE A 65 1.62 5.60 0.84
N HIS A 66 1.86 6.90 0.72
CA HIS A 66 2.60 7.49 -0.40
C HIS A 66 4.08 7.55 -0.07
N HIS A 67 4.92 7.20 -1.04
CA HIS A 67 6.35 7.09 -0.87
C HIS A 67 7.05 7.66 -2.11
N ASP A 68 7.31 8.98 -2.10
CA ASP A 68 8.06 9.67 -3.16
C ASP A 68 9.42 10.20 -2.66
N LEU A 69 9.95 9.55 -1.63
CA LEU A 69 11.24 9.85 -1.02
C LEU A 69 11.35 11.25 -0.39
N ARG A 70 10.27 12.05 -0.31
CA ARG A 70 10.31 13.41 0.31
C ARG A 70 10.74 13.42 1.78
N SER A 71 10.57 12.29 2.47
CA SER A 71 10.97 12.11 3.85
C SER A 71 11.37 10.67 4.12
N ARG A 72 12.45 10.52 4.87
CA ARG A 72 12.75 9.32 5.65
C ARG A 72 12.18 9.49 7.06
N GLY A 73 10.85 9.45 7.17
CA GLY A 73 10.14 9.38 8.44
C GLY A 73 8.83 10.15 8.41
N VAL A 74 8.54 10.88 9.50
CA VAL A 74 7.21 11.48 9.70
C VAL A 74 7.15 12.96 9.40
N GLY A 75 8.29 13.63 9.26
CA GLY A 75 8.38 15.09 9.16
C GLY A 75 9.28 15.60 8.04
N LEU A 76 9.01 16.84 7.61
CA LEU A 76 9.69 17.53 6.51
C LEU A 76 10.56 18.69 7.00
N LEU A 77 11.40 18.42 8.00
CA LEU A 77 12.34 19.41 8.51
C LEU A 77 13.67 19.36 7.76
N ASP A 78 14.29 20.54 7.60
CA ASP A 78 15.66 20.68 7.12
C ASP A 78 16.66 20.37 8.24
N SER A 79 17.75 19.71 7.87
CA SER A 79 18.94 19.59 8.71
C SER A 79 19.44 20.97 9.14
N SER A 80 19.89 21.06 10.40
CA SER A 80 20.56 22.27 10.91
C SER A 80 22.08 22.13 10.97
N LEU A 81 22.60 20.97 10.55
CA LEU A 81 24.03 20.71 10.44
C LEU A 81 24.59 21.37 9.18
N THR A 82 25.91 21.41 9.06
CA THR A 82 26.60 22.00 7.91
C THR A 82 27.67 21.02 7.39
N GLY A 83 28.19 21.28 6.19
CA GLY A 83 29.20 20.42 5.58
C GLY A 83 28.68 19.01 5.29
N THR A 84 29.54 18.00 5.46
CA THR A 84 29.24 16.60 5.13
C THR A 84 28.23 15.95 6.08
N GLU A 85 27.90 16.59 7.21
CA GLU A 85 26.90 16.09 8.16
C GLU A 85 25.49 16.62 7.86
N HIS A 86 25.34 17.56 6.92
CA HIS A 86 24.03 18.11 6.54
C HIS A 86 23.20 17.04 5.82
N THR A 87 22.15 16.57 6.47
CA THR A 87 21.33 15.45 5.97
C THR A 87 20.24 15.88 5.00
N GLY A 88 20.11 17.16 4.66
CA GLY A 88 19.06 17.61 3.74
C GLY A 88 17.71 17.81 4.41
N LYS A 89 16.65 17.81 3.61
CA LYS A 89 15.26 17.93 4.05
C LYS A 89 14.61 16.57 4.18
N GLY A 90 13.84 16.37 5.24
CA GLY A 90 12.96 15.21 5.39
C GLY A 90 13.62 13.97 5.97
N ASN A 91 14.91 14.01 6.32
CA ASN A 91 15.50 12.96 7.14
C ASN A 91 14.88 13.02 8.55
N ASP A 92 14.43 11.90 9.11
CA ASP A 92 13.89 11.82 10.46
C ASP A 92 14.22 10.48 11.13
N TYR A 93 15.21 10.52 12.02
CA TYR A 93 15.72 9.35 12.75
C TYR A 93 14.70 8.70 13.70
N ASN A 94 13.51 9.28 13.89
CA ASN A 94 12.47 8.75 14.80
C ASN A 94 11.21 8.22 14.07
N GLY A 95 11.14 8.30 12.74
CA GLY A 95 9.90 8.11 11.97
C GLY A 95 9.75 6.79 11.21
N TRP A 96 10.55 5.77 11.49
CA TRP A 96 10.80 4.65 10.56
C TRP A 96 9.58 3.76 10.26
N GLU A 97 8.67 3.60 11.23
CA GLU A 97 7.46 2.76 11.08
C GLU A 97 6.19 3.62 10.98
N PHE A 98 6.25 4.80 10.36
CA PHE A 98 5.14 5.75 10.39
C PHE A 98 3.83 5.21 9.82
N TYR A 99 3.91 4.31 8.85
CA TYR A 99 2.76 3.69 8.18
C TYR A 99 1.84 2.96 9.16
N LYS A 100 2.33 2.48 10.32
CA LYS A 100 1.50 1.81 11.33
C LYS A 100 0.44 2.72 11.95
N ASP A 101 0.65 4.03 11.89
CA ASP A 101 -0.29 5.02 12.39
C ASP A 101 -1.21 5.57 11.27
N THR A 102 -1.06 5.11 10.01
CA THR A 102 -2.07 5.38 8.97
C THR A 102 -3.27 4.50 9.22
N ARG A 103 -4.48 5.08 9.24
CA ARG A 103 -5.74 4.32 9.31
C ARG A 103 -6.73 4.87 8.31
N VAL A 104 -6.93 4.12 7.22
CA VAL A 104 -7.54 4.68 6.02
C VAL A 104 -8.95 4.13 5.78
N LEU A 105 -9.10 2.85 5.47
CA LEU A 105 -10.41 2.23 5.24
C LEU A 105 -10.50 0.95 6.06
N TYR A 106 -10.53 1.10 7.38
CA TYR A 106 -10.71 0.00 8.31
C TYR A 106 -12.16 -0.48 8.25
N GLY A 107 -12.35 -1.70 7.78
CA GLY A 107 -13.68 -2.21 7.47
C GLY A 107 -14.31 -3.01 8.60
N SER A 108 -15.58 -2.74 8.86
CA SER A 108 -16.51 -3.57 9.62
C SER A 108 -17.56 -4.14 8.67
N VAL A 109 -18.12 -5.30 9.02
CA VAL A 109 -19.18 -5.95 8.23
C VAL A 109 -20.43 -6.02 9.09
N ILE A 110 -21.56 -5.59 8.55
CA ILE A 110 -22.87 -5.67 9.18
C ILE A 110 -23.68 -6.75 8.48
N VAL A 111 -24.07 -7.78 9.22
CA VAL A 111 -24.89 -8.91 8.77
C VAL A 111 -26.11 -8.99 9.68
N ASP A 112 -27.31 -8.94 9.11
CA ASP A 112 -28.58 -9.02 9.85
C ASP A 112 -28.67 -8.07 11.06
N GLY A 113 -28.13 -6.85 10.91
CA GLY A 113 -28.10 -5.82 11.95
C GLY A 113 -26.98 -5.98 12.99
N GLN A 114 -26.23 -7.08 12.97
CA GLN A 114 -25.07 -7.29 13.84
C GLN A 114 -23.79 -6.76 13.19
N THR A 115 -23.05 -5.90 13.91
CA THR A 115 -21.76 -5.37 13.46
C THR A 115 -20.59 -6.25 13.92
N PHE A 116 -19.83 -6.75 12.95
CA PHE A 116 -18.56 -7.44 13.14
C PHE A 116 -17.42 -6.46 12.84
N LYS A 117 -16.80 -5.92 13.89
CA LYS A 117 -15.75 -4.91 13.75
C LYS A 117 -14.43 -5.53 13.34
N HIS A 118 -13.79 -4.94 12.33
CA HIS A 118 -12.45 -5.29 11.84
C HIS A 118 -12.22 -6.81 11.78
N PRO A 119 -13.04 -7.57 11.04
CA PRO A 119 -12.89 -9.01 11.00
C PRO A 119 -11.51 -9.36 10.44
N LYS A 120 -10.83 -10.28 11.13
CA LYS A 120 -9.59 -10.88 10.67
C LYS A 120 -9.90 -11.84 9.50
N PRO A 121 -9.10 -11.84 8.41
CA PRO A 121 -9.27 -12.83 7.36
C PRO A 121 -8.97 -14.24 7.87
N LYS A 122 -9.74 -15.21 7.37
CA LYS A 122 -9.49 -16.64 7.57
C LYS A 122 -8.31 -17.11 6.73
N SER A 123 -8.12 -16.52 5.56
CA SER A 123 -7.00 -16.77 4.63
C SER A 123 -6.56 -15.44 4.03
N MET A 124 -5.24 -15.23 3.95
CA MET A 124 -4.62 -14.07 3.31
C MET A 124 -3.50 -14.58 2.41
N ARG A 125 -3.78 -14.67 1.12
CA ARG A 125 -2.84 -15.17 0.11
C ARG A 125 -2.17 -14.00 -0.57
N TRP A 126 -0.86 -13.95 -0.44
CA TRP A 126 -0.02 -12.95 -1.08
C TRP A 126 0.48 -13.47 -2.43
N ARG A 127 0.50 -12.58 -3.41
CA ARG A 127 1.14 -12.74 -4.71
C ARG A 127 1.95 -11.48 -5.04
N PRO A 128 2.96 -11.56 -5.90
CA PRO A 128 3.69 -10.39 -6.39
C PRO A 128 2.81 -9.26 -6.96
N ASP A 129 1.65 -9.59 -7.54
CA ASP A 129 0.75 -8.64 -8.20
C ASP A 129 -0.41 -8.15 -7.32
N LYS A 130 -0.78 -8.91 -6.27
CA LYS A 130 -1.98 -8.64 -5.46
C LYS A 130 -2.02 -9.42 -4.14
N MET A 131 -2.94 -9.01 -3.28
CA MET A 131 -3.36 -9.78 -2.11
C MET A 131 -4.79 -10.29 -2.28
N ILE A 132 -5.05 -11.50 -1.78
CA ILE A 132 -6.36 -12.13 -1.80
C ILE A 132 -6.73 -12.52 -0.37
N CYS A 133 -7.76 -11.89 0.17
CA CYS A 133 -8.26 -12.16 1.52
C CYS A 133 -9.63 -12.86 1.46
N GLU A 134 -9.85 -13.83 2.33
CA GLU A 134 -11.13 -14.52 2.48
C GLU A 134 -11.57 -14.47 3.95
N TYR A 135 -12.84 -14.12 4.17
CA TYR A 135 -13.44 -13.92 5.48
C TYR A 135 -14.69 -14.78 5.63
N GLU A 136 -14.97 -15.19 6.86
CA GLU A 136 -16.23 -15.81 7.27
C GLU A 136 -16.82 -14.96 8.39
N VAL A 137 -17.90 -14.23 8.10
CA VAL A 137 -18.45 -13.22 9.01
C VAL A 137 -19.97 -13.37 9.08
N GLY A 138 -20.51 -13.67 10.26
CA GLY A 138 -21.96 -13.83 10.44
C GLY A 138 -22.59 -14.89 9.52
N GLY A 139 -21.86 -15.93 9.12
CA GLY A 139 -22.33 -16.93 8.14
C GLY A 139 -22.34 -16.44 6.68
N VAL A 140 -21.62 -15.36 6.39
CA VAL A 140 -21.36 -14.84 5.05
C VAL A 140 -19.88 -15.01 4.71
N THR A 141 -19.62 -15.62 3.56
CA THR A 141 -18.28 -15.71 2.98
C THR A 141 -18.02 -14.43 2.18
N ILE A 142 -16.89 -13.77 2.46
CA ILE A 142 -16.46 -12.57 1.74
C ILE A 142 -15.09 -12.83 1.13
N ARG A 143 -14.92 -12.45 -0.13
CA ARG A 143 -13.64 -12.48 -0.83
C ARG A 143 -13.25 -11.06 -1.23
N GLU A 144 -12.00 -10.71 -0.95
CA GLU A 144 -11.42 -9.42 -1.24
C GLU A 144 -10.13 -9.61 -2.04
N GLU A 145 -9.96 -8.84 -3.11
CA GLU A 145 -8.69 -8.75 -3.84
C GLU A 145 -8.18 -7.32 -3.80
N LYS A 146 -6.97 -7.12 -3.26
CA LYS A 146 -6.31 -5.83 -3.16
C LYS A 146 -5.16 -5.76 -4.15
N PHE A 147 -4.98 -4.64 -4.84
CA PHE A 147 -3.84 -4.42 -5.75
C PHE A 147 -3.54 -2.93 -5.92
N ILE A 148 -2.32 -2.63 -6.39
CA ILE A 148 -1.88 -1.28 -6.73
C ILE A 148 -1.70 -1.22 -8.25
N ALA A 149 -2.36 -0.27 -8.89
CA ALA A 149 -2.28 -0.09 -10.34
C ALA A 149 -1.10 0.81 -10.74
N ALA A 150 -0.83 0.91 -12.05
CA ALA A 150 0.26 1.72 -12.59
C ALA A 150 0.10 3.24 -12.33
N ASN A 151 -1.10 3.71 -11.96
CA ASN A 151 -1.34 5.09 -11.59
C ASN A 151 -1.17 5.36 -10.07
N ASP A 152 -0.56 4.42 -9.35
CA ASP A 152 -0.32 4.49 -7.90
C ASP A 152 -1.56 4.56 -7.00
N ALA A 153 -2.76 4.31 -7.55
CA ALA A 153 -3.94 4.08 -6.73
C ALA A 153 -3.98 2.63 -6.22
N VAL A 154 -4.46 2.46 -5.00
CA VAL A 154 -4.76 1.16 -4.40
C VAL A 154 -6.26 0.89 -4.52
N ALA A 155 -6.63 -0.32 -4.91
CA ALA A 155 -8.02 -0.76 -4.88
C ALA A 155 -8.17 -2.02 -4.05
N SER A 156 -9.33 -2.13 -3.39
CA SER A 156 -9.84 -3.35 -2.80
C SER A 156 -11.18 -3.69 -3.47
N VAL A 157 -11.23 -4.86 -4.11
CA VAL A 157 -12.41 -5.40 -4.81
C VAL A 157 -13.04 -6.47 -3.93
N ILE A 158 -14.21 -6.18 -3.37
CA ILE A 158 -14.85 -6.99 -2.34
C ILE A 158 -16.13 -7.60 -2.89
N LYS A 159 -16.33 -8.91 -2.67
CA LYS A 159 -17.56 -9.63 -3.00
C LYS A 159 -18.03 -10.42 -1.80
N ALA A 160 -19.33 -10.46 -1.58
CA ALA A 160 -19.96 -11.21 -0.50
C ALA A 160 -20.91 -12.28 -1.07
N SER A 161 -20.99 -13.45 -0.42
CA SER A 161 -21.88 -14.53 -0.84
C SER A 161 -23.36 -14.20 -0.59
N LYS A 162 -23.64 -13.24 0.30
CA LYS A 162 -24.97 -12.70 0.60
C LYS A 162 -24.88 -11.17 0.74
N PRO A 163 -25.99 -10.42 0.58
CA PRO A 163 -26.00 -8.98 0.84
C PRO A 163 -25.59 -8.65 2.27
N VAL A 164 -24.63 -7.75 2.40
CA VAL A 164 -24.14 -7.19 3.68
C VAL A 164 -23.94 -5.69 3.54
N THR A 165 -23.75 -4.99 4.66
CA THR A 165 -23.23 -3.62 4.63
C THR A 165 -21.77 -3.64 5.07
N LEU A 166 -20.90 -3.03 4.27
CA LEU A 166 -19.53 -2.73 4.64
C LEU A 166 -19.50 -1.31 5.22
N GLN A 167 -18.89 -1.16 6.39
CA GLN A 167 -18.64 0.15 6.98
C GLN A 167 -17.13 0.36 7.04
N PHE A 168 -16.62 1.41 6.39
CA PHE A 168 -15.20 1.76 6.47
C PHE A 168 -15.02 3.02 7.30
N GLU A 169 -14.06 3.00 8.21
CA GLU A 169 -13.66 4.16 9.01
C GLU A 169 -12.16 4.45 8.87
N GLY A 170 -11.81 5.71 9.09
CA GLY A 170 -10.43 6.17 9.04
C GLY A 170 -10.30 7.62 9.47
N HIS A 171 -9.08 8.14 9.34
CA HIS A 171 -8.79 9.52 9.65
C HIS A 171 -7.68 10.11 8.78
N SER A 172 -7.57 11.44 8.76
CA SER A 172 -6.42 12.16 8.19
C SER A 172 -5.13 11.72 8.88
N PHE A 173 -3.99 11.90 8.21
CA PHE A 173 -2.69 11.46 8.74
C PHE A 173 -2.41 12.10 10.11
N PHE A 174 -2.21 11.25 11.12
CA PHE A 174 -1.85 11.68 12.46
C PHE A 174 -1.00 10.61 13.17
N HIS A 175 0.31 10.69 12.95
CA HIS A 175 1.28 9.82 13.62
C HIS A 175 1.33 10.06 15.14
N ARG A 176 1.78 9.09 15.95
CA ARG A 176 1.92 9.21 17.42
C ARG A 176 2.81 10.37 17.91
N LYS A 177 3.68 10.89 17.05
CA LYS A 177 4.54 12.07 17.32
C LYS A 177 3.91 13.39 16.84
N SER A 178 2.71 13.35 16.26
CA SER A 178 2.02 14.54 15.77
C SER A 178 1.64 15.44 16.94
N VAL A 179 1.75 16.75 16.72
CA VAL A 179 1.48 17.77 17.73
C VAL A 179 0.12 18.41 17.45
N VAL A 180 -0.11 18.84 16.21
CA VAL A 180 -1.36 19.47 15.75
C VAL A 180 -1.70 18.98 14.36
N SER A 181 -2.97 18.71 14.08
CA SER A 181 -3.48 18.52 12.72
C SER A 181 -4.10 19.80 12.18
N THR A 182 -3.72 20.17 10.96
CA THR A 182 -4.37 21.24 10.18
C THR A 182 -5.11 20.67 8.98
N ALA A 183 -5.27 19.35 8.91
CA ALA A 183 -5.94 18.68 7.81
C ALA A 183 -7.38 19.16 7.64
N ALA A 184 -7.85 19.17 6.41
CA ALA A 184 -9.22 19.51 6.03
C ALA A 184 -9.85 18.39 5.21
N ILE A 185 -11.12 18.12 5.45
CA ILE A 185 -11.87 17.07 4.75
C ILE A 185 -13.08 17.67 4.03
N ARG A 186 -13.37 17.18 2.84
CA ARG A 186 -14.61 17.46 2.12
C ARG A 186 -15.11 16.22 1.39
N PHE A 187 -16.41 16.15 1.16
CA PHE A 187 -16.98 15.19 0.22
C PHE A 187 -17.17 15.85 -1.15
N ASP A 188 -16.56 15.26 -2.17
CA ASP A 188 -16.73 15.63 -3.57
C ASP A 188 -17.88 14.81 -4.17
N ALA A 189 -19.10 15.36 -4.12
CA ALA A 189 -20.28 14.65 -4.61
C ALA A 189 -20.22 14.36 -6.12
N ARG A 190 -19.60 15.24 -6.92
CA ARG A 190 -19.46 15.05 -8.37
C ARG A 190 -18.64 13.80 -8.68
N ASN A 191 -17.57 13.59 -7.90
CA ASN A 191 -16.67 12.47 -8.10
C ASN A 191 -16.96 11.29 -7.17
N ASN A 192 -17.95 11.37 -6.26
CA ASN A 192 -18.18 10.37 -5.21
C ASN A 192 -16.87 10.05 -4.44
N ALA A 193 -16.18 11.08 -3.99
CA ALA A 193 -14.87 10.95 -3.35
C ALA A 193 -14.80 11.71 -2.01
N VAL A 194 -14.17 11.10 -1.01
CA VAL A 194 -13.78 11.78 0.23
C VAL A 194 -12.38 12.32 0.01
N VAL A 195 -12.22 13.64 0.10
CA VAL A 195 -10.97 14.34 -0.22
C VAL A 195 -10.43 14.98 1.05
N ILE A 196 -9.21 14.61 1.41
CA ILE A 196 -8.54 15.10 2.61
C ILE A 196 -7.29 15.84 2.17
N ARG A 197 -7.22 17.14 2.48
CA ARG A 197 -5.98 17.89 2.38
C ARG A 197 -5.20 17.67 3.67
N GLU A 198 -4.11 16.93 3.58
CA GLU A 198 -3.27 16.59 4.72
C GLU A 198 -2.43 17.79 5.19
N GLY A 199 -2.20 17.88 6.49
CA GLY A 199 -1.50 18.99 7.10
C GLY A 199 -1.37 18.85 8.60
N GLY A 200 -0.31 19.43 9.14
CA GLY A 200 -0.08 19.45 10.58
C GLY A 200 1.40 19.52 10.90
N THR A 201 1.71 19.41 12.18
CA THR A 201 3.08 19.38 12.67
C THR A 201 3.37 18.11 13.47
N VAL A 202 4.62 17.71 13.48
CA VAL A 202 5.11 16.48 14.09
C VAL A 202 6.46 16.73 14.75
N LYS A 203 6.73 16.01 15.84
CA LYS A 203 8.08 15.94 16.43
C LYS A 203 8.93 15.00 15.59
N SER A 204 10.05 15.52 15.09
CA SER A 204 11.00 14.79 14.25
C SER A 204 12.43 15.04 14.73
N ARG A 205 13.33 14.13 14.35
CA ARG A 205 14.76 14.24 14.63
C ARG A 205 15.53 14.27 13.31
N PRO A 206 15.75 15.45 12.70
CA PRO A 206 16.45 15.56 11.42
C PRO A 206 17.97 15.44 11.50
N ASP A 207 18.55 15.76 12.65
CA ASP A 207 20.00 15.75 12.86
C ASP A 207 20.39 14.68 13.90
N PRO A 208 21.39 13.84 13.62
CA PRO A 208 21.89 12.88 14.60
C PRO A 208 22.39 13.61 15.85
N ASN A 209 22.22 13.00 17.02
CA ASN A 209 22.68 13.52 18.32
C ASN A 209 22.13 14.90 18.75
N ARG A 210 21.21 15.51 18.01
CA ARG A 210 20.46 16.70 18.45
C ARG A 210 19.08 16.32 19.00
N GLY A 211 18.42 17.28 19.65
CA GLY A 211 17.07 17.12 20.19
C GLY A 211 15.99 17.04 19.11
N GLU A 212 14.77 16.70 19.52
CA GLU A 212 13.60 16.74 18.64
C GLU A 212 13.23 18.18 18.28
N ARG A 213 12.78 18.37 17.04
CA ARG A 213 12.22 19.64 16.55
C ARG A 213 10.80 19.39 16.05
N VAL A 214 9.97 20.43 16.13
CA VAL A 214 8.59 20.38 15.61
C VAL A 214 8.56 21.05 14.24
N GLY A 215 8.00 20.38 13.25
CA GLY A 215 7.88 20.90 11.89
C GLY A 215 6.74 20.24 11.11
N PRO A 216 6.57 20.57 9.82
CA PRO A 216 5.51 19.99 8.99
C PRO A 216 5.59 18.46 8.94
N CYS A 217 4.45 17.78 8.96
CA CYS A 217 4.41 16.33 8.74
C CYS A 217 4.69 15.96 7.26
N VAL A 218 5.06 14.71 7.00
CA VAL A 218 5.44 14.17 5.68
C VAL A 218 4.44 14.46 4.56
N TYR A 219 3.14 14.44 4.88
CA TYR A 219 2.08 14.69 3.90
C TYR A 219 1.52 16.11 3.93
N SER A 220 2.20 17.05 4.60
CA SER A 220 1.73 18.44 4.65
C SER A 220 1.58 19.00 3.23
N GLY A 221 0.34 19.40 2.88
CA GLY A 221 0.05 19.90 1.55
C GLY A 221 -0.11 18.80 0.49
N MET A 222 -0.29 17.54 0.86
CA MET A 222 -0.76 16.50 -0.05
C MET A 222 -2.27 16.33 0.05
N THR A 223 -2.86 15.70 -0.95
CA THR A 223 -4.27 15.33 -0.96
C THR A 223 -4.42 13.82 -0.99
N THR A 224 -5.10 13.28 0.02
CA THR A 224 -5.64 11.92 0.02
C THR A 224 -7.03 11.93 -0.62
N ALA A 225 -7.28 11.02 -1.55
CA ALA A 225 -8.59 10.78 -2.15
C ALA A 225 -9.02 9.33 -1.90
N LEU A 226 -10.19 9.18 -1.29
CA LEU A 226 -10.87 7.90 -1.10
C LEU A 226 -12.10 7.85 -2.00
N SER A 227 -12.38 6.71 -2.60
CA SER A 227 -13.62 6.57 -3.36
C SER A 227 -14.18 5.16 -3.25
N VAL A 228 -15.44 5.02 -3.62
CA VAL A 228 -16.18 3.77 -3.62
C VAL A 228 -17.00 3.65 -4.92
N SER A 229 -17.21 2.43 -5.38
CA SER A 229 -18.02 2.13 -6.57
C SER A 229 -19.52 2.36 -6.36
N ARG A 230 -19.96 2.44 -5.11
CA ARG A 230 -21.35 2.75 -4.70
C ARG A 230 -21.44 4.21 -4.26
N ASP A 231 -22.58 4.86 -4.50
CA ASP A 231 -22.84 6.22 -4.03
C ASP A 231 -22.81 6.26 -2.49
N VAL A 232 -21.94 7.11 -1.93
CA VAL A 232 -21.78 7.27 -0.47
C VAL A 232 -22.39 8.56 0.05
N SER A 233 -23.00 9.40 -0.80
CA SER A 233 -23.47 10.75 -0.45
C SER A 233 -24.40 10.80 0.77
N LYS A 234 -25.18 9.74 1.01
CA LYS A 234 -26.10 9.61 2.15
C LYS A 234 -25.50 8.91 3.37
N SER A 235 -24.32 8.32 3.23
CA SER A 235 -23.69 7.49 4.27
C SER A 235 -22.41 8.07 4.85
N ILE A 236 -21.76 9.01 4.13
CA ILE A 236 -20.54 9.65 4.59
C ILE A 236 -20.82 10.50 5.83
N VAL A 237 -20.10 10.19 6.90
CA VAL A 237 -20.08 10.96 8.14
C VAL A 237 -18.66 11.45 8.36
N THR A 238 -18.51 12.73 8.68
CA THR A 238 -17.21 13.33 9.02
C THR A 238 -17.29 14.04 10.35
N ARG A 239 -16.20 14.03 11.12
CA ARG A 239 -16.05 14.84 12.33
C ARG A 239 -14.61 15.29 12.50
N LYS A 240 -14.41 16.44 13.12
CA LYS A 240 -13.10 16.92 13.55
C LYS A 240 -12.96 16.69 15.06
N ASP A 241 -11.84 16.13 15.51
CA ASP A 241 -11.55 16.00 16.95
C ASP A 241 -10.86 17.25 17.52
N ASP A 242 -10.61 17.22 18.83
CA ASP A 242 -9.99 18.31 19.61
C ASP A 242 -8.53 18.61 19.19
N ARG A 243 -7.84 17.63 18.59
CA ARG A 243 -6.49 17.76 18.03
C ARG A 243 -6.50 18.19 16.55
N GLY A 244 -7.69 18.38 16.00
CA GLY A 244 -7.93 18.80 14.62
C GLY A 244 -7.82 17.67 13.59
N VAL A 245 -7.80 16.41 14.02
CA VAL A 245 -7.79 15.25 13.12
C VAL A 245 -9.17 15.11 12.49
N GLN A 246 -9.20 14.87 11.18
CA GLN A 246 -10.43 14.66 10.43
C GLN A 246 -10.75 13.17 10.40
N HIS A 247 -11.84 12.77 11.04
CA HIS A 247 -12.34 11.39 11.04
C HIS A 247 -13.47 11.26 10.03
N TYR A 248 -13.57 10.10 9.40
CA TYR A 248 -14.65 9.77 8.48
C TYR A 248 -15.12 8.33 8.65
N ALA A 249 -16.39 8.11 8.28
CA ALA A 249 -16.97 6.78 8.15
C ALA A 249 -17.90 6.76 6.94
N ILE A 250 -17.90 5.65 6.19
CA ILE A 250 -18.78 5.41 5.04
C ILE A 250 -19.43 4.03 5.17
N SER A 251 -20.69 3.92 4.78
CA SER A 251 -21.42 2.64 4.79
C SER A 251 -21.97 2.34 3.42
N VAL A 252 -21.64 1.17 2.87
CA VAL A 252 -21.99 0.78 1.51
C VAL A 252 -22.48 -0.67 1.44
N PRO A 253 -23.46 -0.98 0.57
CA PRO A 253 -23.87 -2.36 0.35
C PRO A 253 -22.75 -3.14 -0.35
N CYS A 254 -22.68 -4.43 -0.08
CA CYS A 254 -21.85 -5.38 -0.81
C CYS A 254 -22.59 -6.71 -0.97
N ASP A 255 -22.43 -7.33 -2.14
CA ASP A 255 -23.09 -8.56 -2.55
C ASP A 255 -22.19 -9.32 -3.54
N ALA A 256 -22.75 -10.24 -4.32
CA ALA A 256 -22.03 -11.01 -5.32
C ALA A 256 -21.53 -10.17 -6.52
N GLN A 257 -22.18 -9.04 -6.83
CA GLN A 257 -21.68 -8.09 -7.83
C GLN A 257 -20.44 -7.35 -7.31
N GLY A 258 -20.39 -7.14 -6.00
CA GLY A 258 -19.27 -6.62 -5.27
C GLY A 258 -19.27 -5.09 -5.14
N THR A 259 -18.30 -4.61 -4.38
CA THR A 259 -18.03 -3.20 -4.12
C THR A 259 -16.53 -2.98 -4.18
N VAL A 260 -16.11 -1.92 -4.86
CA VAL A 260 -14.70 -1.54 -4.97
C VAL A 260 -14.48 -0.28 -4.16
N VAL A 261 -13.49 -0.28 -3.27
CA VAL A 261 -12.99 0.91 -2.58
C VAL A 261 -11.58 1.22 -3.04
N SER A 262 -11.20 2.48 -3.01
CA SER A 262 -9.89 2.92 -3.46
C SER A 262 -9.27 3.99 -2.57
N TRP A 263 -7.95 4.08 -2.65
CA TRP A 263 -7.12 5.12 -2.06
C TRP A 263 -6.12 5.62 -3.11
N ALA A 264 -5.91 6.93 -3.16
CA ALA A 264 -4.80 7.54 -3.88
C ALA A 264 -4.34 8.79 -3.12
N MET A 265 -3.07 9.16 -3.27
CA MET A 265 -2.53 10.39 -2.70
C MET A 265 -1.60 11.07 -3.69
N HIS A 266 -1.68 12.40 -3.77
CA HIS A 266 -0.85 13.19 -4.67
C HIS A 266 -0.75 14.65 -4.18
N ASP A 267 0.29 15.39 -4.59
CA ASP A 267 0.42 16.82 -4.25
C ASP A 267 -0.70 17.67 -4.90
N ASP A 268 -1.00 17.36 -6.16
CA ASP A 268 -2.15 17.88 -6.91
C ASP A 268 -3.43 17.08 -6.60
N GLY A 269 -4.45 17.78 -6.09
CA GLY A 269 -5.67 17.16 -5.61
C GLY A 269 -6.54 16.55 -6.71
N ASP A 270 -6.57 17.16 -7.89
CA ASP A 270 -7.36 16.65 -9.02
C ASP A 270 -6.77 15.34 -9.55
N THR A 271 -5.45 15.20 -9.54
CA THR A 271 -4.75 13.95 -9.86
C THR A 271 -5.05 12.85 -8.85
N ALA A 272 -5.05 13.16 -7.54
CA ALA A 272 -5.45 12.17 -6.52
C ALA A 272 -6.89 11.67 -6.72
N ILE A 273 -7.84 12.60 -6.96
CA ILE A 273 -9.25 12.27 -7.18
C ILE A 273 -9.41 11.41 -8.44
N ARG A 274 -8.79 11.83 -9.55
CA ARG A 274 -8.83 11.09 -10.82
C ARG A 274 -8.28 9.68 -10.64
N ALA A 275 -7.11 9.52 -10.02
CA ALA A 275 -6.49 8.22 -9.82
C ALA A 275 -7.36 7.26 -9.00
N ALA A 276 -7.96 7.76 -7.91
CA ALA A 276 -8.90 6.99 -7.08
C ALA A 276 -10.16 6.57 -7.85
N ARG A 277 -10.65 7.39 -8.79
CA ARG A 277 -11.86 7.07 -9.58
C ARG A 277 -11.59 6.13 -10.74
N GLU A 278 -10.49 6.32 -11.45
CA GLU A 278 -10.14 5.50 -12.60
C GLU A 278 -9.85 4.05 -12.19
N ILE A 279 -9.17 3.82 -11.06
CA ILE A 279 -8.92 2.43 -10.60
C ILE A 279 -10.21 1.70 -10.30
N ILE A 280 -11.25 2.38 -9.80
CA ILE A 280 -12.58 1.78 -9.60
C ILE A 280 -13.23 1.47 -10.94
N ALA A 281 -13.20 2.39 -11.89
CA ALA A 281 -13.83 2.22 -13.20
C ALA A 281 -13.18 1.09 -14.03
N HIS A 282 -11.86 0.93 -13.90
CA HIS A 282 -11.06 0.02 -14.72
C HIS A 282 -10.47 -1.16 -13.94
N HIS A 283 -10.98 -1.44 -12.74
CA HIS A 283 -10.36 -2.37 -11.79
C HIS A 283 -10.03 -3.75 -12.40
N LYS A 284 -10.94 -4.31 -13.21
CA LYS A 284 -10.72 -5.63 -13.84
C LYS A 284 -9.55 -5.61 -14.83
N SER A 285 -9.54 -4.64 -15.74
CA SER A 285 -8.49 -4.51 -16.76
C SER A 285 -7.15 -4.14 -16.13
N TRP A 286 -7.14 -3.28 -15.12
CA TRP A 286 -5.90 -2.84 -14.49
C TRP A 286 -5.30 -3.90 -13.56
N GLN A 287 -6.14 -4.70 -12.92
CA GLN A 287 -5.66 -5.87 -12.19
C GLN A 287 -5.01 -6.88 -13.14
N ALA A 288 -5.64 -7.18 -14.28
CA ALA A 288 -5.05 -8.05 -15.30
C ALA A 288 -3.74 -7.47 -15.86
N ALA A 289 -3.69 -6.16 -16.10
CA ALA A 289 -2.48 -5.47 -16.54
C ALA A 289 -1.35 -5.55 -15.49
N LYS A 290 -1.65 -5.40 -14.19
CA LYS A 290 -0.67 -5.57 -13.11
C LYS A 290 -0.12 -7.00 -13.07
N THR A 291 -0.97 -8.01 -13.21
CA THR A 291 -0.54 -9.42 -13.31
C THR A 291 0.34 -9.64 -14.54
N ALA A 292 -0.06 -9.10 -15.70
CA ALA A 292 0.69 -9.24 -16.95
C ALA A 292 2.07 -8.59 -16.86
N GLU A 293 2.15 -7.38 -16.31
CA GLU A 293 3.42 -6.65 -16.16
C GLU A 293 4.37 -7.35 -15.20
N MET A 294 3.89 -7.79 -14.04
CA MET A 294 4.73 -8.51 -13.08
C MET A 294 5.23 -9.84 -13.66
N ASN A 295 4.38 -10.59 -14.37
CA ASN A 295 4.83 -11.78 -15.07
C ASN A 295 5.80 -11.46 -16.21
N ARG A 296 5.61 -10.36 -16.96
CA ARG A 296 6.55 -9.92 -18.00
C ARG A 296 7.92 -9.66 -17.39
N GLN A 297 8.02 -8.87 -16.31
CA GLN A 297 9.27 -8.61 -15.61
C GLN A 297 9.96 -9.92 -15.17
N LEU A 298 9.21 -10.80 -14.50
CA LEU A 298 9.76 -12.07 -13.99
C LEU A 298 10.14 -13.09 -15.07
N ASN A 299 9.54 -13.04 -16.26
CA ASN A 299 9.89 -13.94 -17.37
C ASN A 299 10.95 -13.36 -18.31
N ASP A 300 10.93 -12.05 -18.58
CA ASP A 300 11.74 -11.42 -19.63
C ASP A 300 12.95 -10.63 -19.09
N GLU A 301 12.89 -10.09 -17.88
CA GLU A 301 13.95 -9.21 -17.34
C GLU A 301 14.84 -9.91 -16.31
N ILE A 302 14.35 -10.96 -15.66
CA ILE A 302 15.09 -11.68 -14.63
C ILE A 302 15.92 -12.82 -15.23
N PRO A 303 17.21 -12.99 -14.85
CA PRO A 303 18.02 -14.08 -15.34
C PRO A 303 17.36 -15.44 -15.10
N TRP A 304 17.37 -16.26 -16.14
CA TRP A 304 16.69 -17.54 -16.08
C TRP A 304 17.42 -18.52 -15.13
N PHE A 305 16.81 -18.81 -13.98
CA PHE A 305 17.33 -19.79 -13.02
C PHE A 305 16.53 -21.11 -13.03
N ARG A 306 17.24 -22.24 -13.07
CA ARG A 306 16.68 -23.60 -12.96
C ARG A 306 17.62 -24.48 -12.16
N CYS A 307 17.05 -25.30 -11.28
CA CYS A 307 17.74 -26.40 -10.61
C CYS A 307 16.75 -27.54 -10.32
N PRO A 308 17.23 -28.77 -10.04
CA PRO A 308 16.35 -29.92 -9.80
C PRO A 308 15.39 -29.74 -8.63
N ASP A 309 15.80 -29.00 -7.59
CA ASP A 309 14.93 -28.67 -6.47
C ASP A 309 14.14 -27.40 -6.75
N ARG A 310 12.85 -27.59 -7.08
CA ARG A 310 11.91 -26.51 -7.41
C ARG A 310 11.81 -25.45 -6.33
N ARG A 311 12.06 -25.78 -5.07
CA ARG A 311 11.99 -24.83 -3.96
C ARG A 311 13.01 -23.70 -4.10
N TYR A 312 14.23 -24.00 -4.54
CA TYR A 312 15.23 -22.95 -4.79
C TYR A 312 14.85 -22.07 -5.97
N VAL A 313 14.19 -22.65 -6.99
CA VAL A 313 13.64 -21.87 -8.11
C VAL A 313 12.56 -20.92 -7.60
N ASP A 314 11.63 -21.39 -6.78
CA ASP A 314 10.56 -20.54 -6.22
C ASP A 314 11.12 -19.44 -5.32
N ILE A 315 12.11 -19.76 -4.46
CA ILE A 315 12.81 -18.77 -3.63
C ILE A 315 13.49 -17.72 -4.50
N TYR A 316 14.15 -18.12 -5.59
CA TYR A 316 14.83 -17.19 -6.50
C TYR A 316 13.85 -16.15 -7.08
N TYR A 317 12.74 -16.59 -7.67
CA TYR A 317 11.76 -15.66 -8.24
C TYR A 317 10.97 -14.91 -7.18
N TYR A 318 10.77 -15.48 -5.98
CA TYR A 318 10.23 -14.76 -4.84
C TYR A 318 11.12 -13.58 -4.43
N LEU A 319 12.43 -13.80 -4.29
CA LEU A 319 13.36 -12.72 -3.94
C LEU A 319 13.42 -11.63 -5.01
N TRP A 320 13.37 -12.00 -6.29
CA TRP A 320 13.24 -11.02 -7.38
C TRP A 320 11.94 -10.24 -7.35
N SER A 321 10.82 -10.90 -7.03
CA SER A 321 9.55 -10.17 -6.89
C SER A 321 9.61 -9.13 -5.76
N LEU A 322 10.24 -9.47 -4.63
CA LEU A 322 10.47 -8.49 -3.56
C LEU A 322 11.42 -7.38 -4.02
N TYR A 323 12.52 -7.72 -4.70
CA TYR A 323 13.45 -6.73 -5.24
C TYR A 323 12.74 -5.72 -6.14
N LEU A 324 11.92 -6.19 -7.09
CA LEU A 324 11.16 -5.35 -8.01
C LEU A 324 10.12 -4.48 -7.27
N MET A 325 9.53 -4.99 -6.19
CA MET A 325 8.56 -4.23 -5.38
C MET A 325 9.22 -3.17 -4.48
N TYR A 326 10.44 -3.41 -4.01
CA TYR A 326 11.18 -2.48 -3.15
C TYR A 326 12.12 -1.55 -3.92
N TYR A 327 12.32 -1.78 -5.22
CA TYR A 327 13.08 -0.90 -6.08
C TYR A 327 12.32 0.40 -6.28
N ILE A 328 12.97 1.52 -6.02
CA ILE A 328 12.39 2.84 -6.20
C ILE A 328 13.37 3.78 -6.89
N GLU A 329 12.86 4.52 -7.87
CA GLU A 329 13.59 5.50 -8.66
C GLU A 329 12.66 6.67 -8.99
N VAL A 330 12.65 7.70 -8.15
CA VAL A 330 11.77 8.88 -8.32
C VAL A 330 12.51 10.06 -8.95
N GLY A 331 13.84 10.12 -8.80
CA GLY A 331 14.67 11.24 -9.25
C GLY A 331 14.44 12.55 -8.49
N LYS A 332 13.76 12.51 -7.34
CA LYS A 332 13.50 13.63 -6.43
C LYS A 332 13.40 13.12 -4.99
N GLY A 333 13.33 14.07 -4.05
CA GLY A 333 13.20 13.77 -2.63
C GLY A 333 14.54 13.78 -1.90
N TRP A 334 14.56 13.18 -0.73
CA TRP A 334 15.74 13.03 0.12
C TRP A 334 16.77 12.08 -0.51
N GLU A 335 16.33 10.94 -1.03
CA GLU A 335 17.14 10.00 -1.82
C GLU A 335 16.93 10.26 -3.32
N GLN A 336 18.00 10.52 -4.04
CA GLN A 336 17.95 10.82 -5.48
C GLN A 336 18.43 9.66 -6.36
N GLU A 337 19.16 8.70 -5.78
CA GLU A 337 19.72 7.55 -6.49
C GLU A 337 18.73 6.37 -6.45
N PRO A 338 18.65 5.58 -7.54
CA PRO A 338 17.87 4.36 -7.55
C PRO A 338 18.42 3.36 -6.52
N HIS A 339 17.54 2.79 -5.73
CA HIS A 339 17.92 1.79 -4.74
C HIS A 339 16.78 0.83 -4.44
N THR A 340 17.10 -0.28 -3.80
CA THR A 340 16.13 -1.24 -3.27
C THR A 340 16.17 -1.18 -1.76
N GLN A 341 15.03 -0.93 -1.13
CA GLN A 341 14.92 -0.93 0.32
C GLN A 341 14.90 -2.37 0.86
N THR A 342 15.99 -2.81 1.50
CA THR A 342 16.14 -4.20 1.96
C THR A 342 15.80 -4.44 3.42
N ALA A 343 15.57 -3.37 4.20
CA ALA A 343 15.19 -3.50 5.59
C ALA A 343 13.68 -3.79 5.69
N VAL A 344 13.35 -5.03 6.04
CA VAL A 344 11.99 -5.63 6.02
C VAL A 344 10.91 -4.81 6.78
N ASN A 345 11.30 -3.91 7.68
CA ASN A 345 10.39 -3.04 8.43
C ASN A 345 10.67 -1.54 8.26
N ASN A 346 11.63 -1.17 7.42
CA ASN A 346 12.02 0.21 7.17
C ASN A 346 11.82 0.52 5.68
N PHE A 347 10.61 0.99 5.37
CA PHE A 347 10.12 1.29 4.02
C PHE A 347 10.56 2.67 3.52
N LEU A 348 11.60 3.25 4.11
CA LEU A 348 12.02 4.64 3.88
C LEU A 348 13.56 4.80 3.74
N GLY A 349 14.28 3.68 3.57
CA GLY A 349 15.76 3.65 3.53
C GLY A 349 16.38 3.59 4.93
#